data_AF-A0AA43IKE4-F1
#
_entry.id   AF-A0AA43IKE4-F1
#
_cell.length_a   1.000
_cell.length_b   1.000
_cell.length_c   1.000
_cell.angle_alpha   90.00
_cell.angle_beta   90.00
_cell.angle_gamma   90.00
#
_symmetry.space_group_name_H-M   'P 1'
#
loop_
_entity.id
_entity.type
_entity.pdbx_description
1 polymer ?
#
loop_
_entity_poly.entity_id
_entity_poly.type
_entity_poly.pdbx_seq_one_letter_code
_entity_poly.pdbx_strand_id
1 'polypeptide(L)'
;MSQVNDALIHGVFDEIVKYRPALAKYLIADEDESEVDIRILADQIIKSYPWPIGVELRRLFSGSMRSLDRGRLDQLFKTIERTMQFLSFVMVIELYEEVVKKKMGIDEKFAAQFNQRFNLLSLGNFTWIIRTIGTLFEKNDVQQFMPEMRGILHENFYKGLDFWVPERNEIGHYQINLTQEEIEKRCVEYADKLTFILKQIGFITKYKLVTIREIKVKKQHHREARYLHWIDILNSSDSDFKSTEEVHDSFADSNSVLLMKSTKEPNEFLNMSPLIIDTRTEVIDSKEKFNIKKDIFMYTKFRDRKLMYVGTEVTEKCDLTNLSDYDLLVTDFERLIEKLGSLSTVNPA
;
A
#
# COMPACT_ATOMS: atom_id res chain seq x y z
N MET A 1 8.46 7.12 30.69
CA MET A 1 8.37 5.74 30.14
C MET A 1 7.10 5.49 29.30
N SER A 2 6.38 6.51 28.81
CA SER A 2 5.31 6.37 27.79
C SER A 2 5.70 6.86 26.39
N GLN A 3 6.91 7.42 26.22
CA GLN A 3 7.27 8.32 25.10
C GLN A 3 7.80 7.66 23.82
N VAL A 4 7.90 6.33 23.77
CA VAL A 4 8.61 5.63 22.69
C VAL A 4 7.95 5.84 21.31
N ASN A 5 6.62 5.99 21.26
CA ASN A 5 5.90 6.25 20.02
C ASN A 5 5.61 7.74 19.80
N ASP A 6 5.75 8.58 20.82
CA ASP A 6 5.24 9.95 20.80
C ASP A 6 5.93 10.79 19.72
N ALA A 7 7.26 10.69 19.63
CA ALA A 7 8.04 11.40 18.61
C ALA A 7 7.66 10.98 17.17
N LEU A 8 7.45 9.68 16.95
CA LEU A 8 6.99 9.15 15.65
C LEU A 8 5.58 9.65 15.35
N ILE A 9 4.66 9.54 16.32
CA ILE A 9 3.26 9.95 16.16
C ILE A 9 3.18 11.45 15.85
N HIS A 10 3.81 12.31 16.65
CA HIS A 10 3.83 13.75 16.39
C HIS A 10 4.48 14.07 15.04
N GLY A 11 5.66 13.52 14.76
CA GLY A 11 6.40 13.81 13.54
C GLY A 11 5.63 13.41 12.27
N VAL A 12 4.89 12.30 12.30
CA VAL A 12 4.03 11.85 11.20
C VAL A 12 2.73 12.65 11.16
N PHE A 13 2.10 12.92 12.31
CA PHE A 13 0.84 13.66 12.39
C PHE A 13 0.99 15.07 11.81
N ASP A 14 2.05 15.79 12.22
CA ASP A 14 2.35 17.15 11.73
C ASP A 14 2.52 17.18 10.21
N GLU A 15 3.08 16.11 9.63
CA GLU A 15 3.25 15.99 8.19
C GLU A 15 1.92 15.72 7.47
N ILE A 16 1.10 14.78 7.96
CA ILE A 16 -0.18 14.46 7.32
C ILE A 16 -1.18 15.62 7.40
N VAL A 17 -1.09 16.49 8.41
CA VAL A 17 -1.93 17.70 8.53
C VAL A 17 -1.73 18.64 7.35
N LYS A 18 -0.51 18.73 6.80
CA LYS A 18 -0.21 19.55 5.61
C LYS A 18 -1.01 19.09 4.39
N TYR A 19 -1.29 17.79 4.31
CA TYR A 19 -2.05 17.18 3.22
C TYR A 19 -3.54 17.03 3.53
N ARG A 20 -3.91 16.98 4.81
CA ARG A 20 -5.29 16.91 5.30
C ARG A 20 -5.54 17.97 6.38
N PRO A 21 -5.73 19.25 6.01
CA PRO A 21 -5.87 20.36 6.97
C PRO A 21 -7.00 20.18 7.99
N ALA A 22 -8.04 19.43 7.64
CA ALA A 22 -9.14 19.10 8.55
C ALA A 22 -8.71 18.32 9.82
N LEU A 23 -7.51 17.71 9.82
CA LEU A 23 -6.94 17.05 10.99
C LEU A 23 -6.33 18.03 12.00
N ALA A 24 -6.08 19.29 11.63
CA ALA A 24 -5.49 20.29 12.52
C ALA A 24 -6.34 20.53 13.79
N LYS A 25 -7.65 20.27 13.72
CA LYS A 25 -8.56 20.35 14.88
C LYS A 25 -8.17 19.44 16.05
N TYR A 26 -7.41 18.36 15.78
CA TYR A 26 -6.94 17.43 16.80
C TYR A 26 -5.65 17.89 17.48
N LEU A 27 -5.04 19.01 17.03
CA LEU A 27 -3.88 19.63 17.68
C LEU A 27 -4.29 20.65 18.77
N ILE A 28 -5.59 20.94 18.88
CA ILE A 28 -6.12 21.85 19.88
C ILE A 28 -6.31 21.03 21.17
N ALA A 29 -5.55 21.35 22.22
CA ALA A 29 -5.82 20.84 23.55
C ALA A 29 -7.07 21.55 24.12
N ASP A 30 -7.91 20.84 24.86
CA ASP A 30 -9.07 21.45 25.53
C ASP A 30 -8.59 22.56 26.48
N GLU A 31 -9.41 23.59 26.71
CA GLU A 31 -9.01 24.77 27.52
C GLU A 31 -8.52 24.41 28.94
N ASP A 32 -8.88 23.22 29.43
CA ASP A 32 -8.50 22.65 30.73
C ASP A 32 -7.35 21.62 30.67
N GLU A 33 -6.90 21.20 29.47
CA GLU A 33 -5.80 20.24 29.29
C GLU A 33 -4.56 20.90 28.65
N SER A 34 -3.39 20.72 29.25
CA SER A 34 -2.15 21.34 28.76
C SER A 34 -1.47 20.59 27.60
N GLU A 35 -1.92 19.36 27.28
CA GLU A 35 -1.28 18.50 26.28
C GLU A 35 -2.31 17.78 25.39
N VAL A 36 -1.99 17.63 24.10
CA VAL A 36 -2.80 16.91 23.13
C VAL A 36 -2.76 15.41 23.39
N ASP A 37 -3.92 14.74 23.41
CA ASP A 37 -3.97 13.29 23.59
C ASP A 37 -3.33 12.55 22.40
N ILE A 38 -2.12 12.01 22.63
CA ILE A 38 -1.34 11.23 21.66
C ILE A 38 -2.13 10.06 21.05
N ARG A 39 -3.08 9.48 21.79
CA ARG A 39 -3.90 8.35 21.33
C ARG A 39 -4.85 8.77 20.22
N ILE A 40 -5.38 10.00 20.30
CA ILE A 40 -6.22 10.59 19.26
C ILE A 40 -5.39 10.79 18.00
N LEU A 41 -4.18 11.36 18.12
CA LEU A 41 -3.28 11.55 16.99
C LEU A 41 -2.91 10.21 16.33
N ALA A 42 -2.55 9.19 17.13
CA ALA A 42 -2.24 7.85 16.65
C ALA A 42 -3.41 7.23 15.88
N ASP A 43 -4.64 7.32 16.41
CA ASP A 43 -5.85 6.84 15.75
C ASP A 43 -6.09 7.54 14.40
N GLN A 44 -5.91 8.85 14.34
CA GLN A 44 -6.06 9.60 13.08
C GLN A 44 -4.99 9.25 12.04
N ILE A 45 -3.76 8.94 12.44
CA ILE A 45 -2.72 8.41 11.54
C ILE A 45 -3.17 7.07 10.97
N ILE A 46 -3.54 6.12 11.85
CA ILE A 46 -4.00 4.77 11.47
C ILE A 46 -5.16 4.84 10.46
N LYS A 47 -6.11 5.75 10.69
CA LYS A 47 -7.29 5.98 9.84
C LYS A 47 -7.00 6.67 8.50
N SER A 48 -5.87 7.37 8.41
CA SER A 48 -5.54 8.20 7.25
C SER A 48 -4.69 7.46 6.22
N TYR A 49 -3.80 6.55 6.65
CA TYR A 49 -3.01 5.74 5.74
C TYR A 49 -3.85 4.58 5.14
N PRO A 50 -3.51 4.11 3.92
CA PRO A 50 -4.12 2.93 3.32
C PRO A 50 -4.00 1.71 4.22
N TRP A 51 -5.01 0.83 4.20
CA TRP A 51 -5.11 -0.33 5.09
C TRP A 51 -3.81 -1.13 5.29
N PRO A 52 -3.03 -1.51 4.25
CA PRO A 52 -1.79 -2.27 4.44
C PRO A 52 -0.76 -1.59 5.34
N ILE A 53 -0.75 -0.25 5.39
CA ILE A 53 0.11 0.54 6.25
C ILE A 53 -0.59 0.77 7.60
N GLY A 54 -1.87 1.15 7.57
CA GLY A 54 -2.67 1.45 8.76
C GLY A 54 -2.73 0.30 9.77
N VAL A 55 -2.87 -0.95 9.31
CA VAL A 55 -2.89 -2.13 10.19
C VAL A 55 -1.56 -2.33 10.93
N GLU A 56 -0.43 -2.13 10.26
CA GLU A 56 0.87 -2.29 10.90
C GLU A 56 1.18 -1.14 11.86
N LEU A 57 0.72 0.08 11.54
CA LEU A 57 0.77 1.20 12.49
C LEU A 57 -0.12 0.96 13.71
N ARG A 58 -1.32 0.39 13.53
CA ARG A 58 -2.21 0.01 14.63
C ARG A 58 -1.55 -0.99 15.57
N ARG A 59 -0.84 -1.98 15.04
CA ARG A 59 -0.04 -2.93 15.84
C ARG A 59 1.11 -2.23 16.55
N LEU A 60 1.88 -1.40 15.85
CA LEU A 60 3.03 -0.69 16.40
C LEU A 60 2.65 0.31 17.51
N PHE A 61 1.48 0.94 17.40
CA PHE A 61 0.97 1.89 18.40
C PHE A 61 0.23 1.23 19.57
N SER A 62 0.03 -0.08 19.52
CA SER A 62 -0.61 -0.83 20.60
C SER A 62 0.21 -0.83 21.90
N GLY A 63 -0.46 -1.05 23.03
CA GLY A 63 0.19 -1.10 24.34
C GLY A 63 1.27 -2.17 24.46
N SER A 64 1.14 -3.29 23.75
CA SER A 64 2.13 -4.38 23.74
C SER A 64 3.45 -4.02 23.06
N MET A 65 3.48 -2.94 22.26
CA MET A 65 4.68 -2.51 21.52
C MET A 65 5.42 -1.35 22.21
N ARG A 66 5.13 -1.07 23.49
CA ARG A 66 5.78 -0.01 24.27
C ARG A 66 7.19 -0.39 24.74
N SER A 67 7.44 -1.68 24.94
CA SER A 67 8.74 -2.20 25.33
C SER A 67 9.71 -2.19 24.15
N LEU A 68 10.95 -1.78 24.39
CA LEU A 68 12.02 -1.80 23.39
C LEU A 68 12.61 -3.22 23.29
N ASP A 69 11.79 -4.17 22.84
CA ASP A 69 12.14 -5.59 22.78
C ASP A 69 12.17 -6.11 21.33
N ARG A 70 12.47 -7.41 21.20
CA ARG A 70 12.52 -8.07 19.90
C ARG A 70 11.18 -8.00 19.15
N GLY A 71 10.06 -8.06 19.87
CA GLY A 71 8.72 -7.99 19.28
C GLY A 71 8.48 -6.63 18.62
N ARG A 72 8.82 -5.54 19.31
CA ARG A 72 8.78 -4.19 18.73
C ARG A 72 9.69 -4.06 17.51
N LEU A 73 10.92 -4.59 17.61
CA LEU A 73 11.88 -4.55 16.50
C LEU A 73 11.33 -5.24 15.24
N ASP A 74 10.77 -6.45 15.39
CA ASP A 74 10.16 -7.18 14.29
C ASP A 74 8.92 -6.46 13.73
N GLN A 75 8.12 -5.81 14.58
CA GLN A 75 6.99 -4.99 14.12
C GLN A 75 7.43 -3.75 13.34
N LEU A 76 8.50 -3.05 13.76
CA LEU A 76 9.08 -1.94 13.01
C LEU A 76 9.52 -2.36 11.60
N PHE A 77 10.22 -3.49 11.49
CA PHE A 77 10.60 -4.06 10.19
C PHE A 77 9.39 -4.37 9.33
N LYS A 78 8.38 -5.02 9.91
CA LYS A 78 7.15 -5.38 9.18
C LYS A 78 6.42 -4.14 8.68
N THR A 79 6.34 -3.08 9.49
CA THR A 79 5.73 -1.81 9.08
C THR A 79 6.51 -1.15 7.94
N ILE A 80 7.85 -1.13 8.00
CA ILE A 80 8.71 -0.61 6.92
C ILE A 80 8.50 -1.43 5.64
N GLU A 81 8.58 -2.75 5.74
CA GLU A 81 8.40 -3.68 4.61
C GLU A 81 7.05 -3.47 3.93
N ARG A 82 5.95 -3.44 4.69
CA ARG A 82 4.60 -3.24 4.15
C ARG A 82 4.43 -1.88 3.51
N THR A 83 5.03 -0.84 4.09
CA THR A 83 5.02 0.50 3.53
C THR A 83 5.73 0.54 2.17
N MET A 84 6.89 -0.09 2.07
CA MET A 84 7.67 -0.15 0.83
C MET A 84 7.02 -1.04 -0.22
N GLN A 85 6.45 -2.17 0.18
CA GLN A 85 5.69 -3.05 -0.71
C GLN A 85 4.51 -2.28 -1.32
N PHE A 86 3.72 -1.59 -0.49
CA PHE A 86 2.58 -0.80 -0.97
C PHE A 86 3.03 0.28 -1.96
N LEU A 87 4.04 1.09 -1.61
CA LEU A 87 4.56 2.12 -2.50
C LEU A 87 5.07 1.53 -3.81
N SER A 88 5.81 0.41 -3.75
CA SER A 88 6.33 -0.25 -4.95
C SER A 88 5.21 -0.74 -5.87
N PHE A 89 4.10 -1.22 -5.32
CA PHE A 89 2.94 -1.66 -6.10
C PHE A 89 2.24 -0.50 -6.78
N VAL A 90 2.09 0.62 -6.08
CA VAL A 90 1.53 1.83 -6.69
C VAL A 90 2.39 2.27 -7.88
N MET A 91 3.71 2.30 -7.72
CA MET A 91 4.62 2.67 -8.81
C MET A 91 4.60 1.68 -9.97
N VAL A 92 4.48 0.37 -9.71
CA VAL A 92 4.38 -0.66 -10.76
C VAL A 92 3.09 -0.52 -11.56
N ILE A 93 1.95 -0.35 -10.89
CA ILE A 93 0.66 -0.18 -11.56
C ILE A 93 0.66 1.11 -12.39
N GLU A 94 1.18 2.20 -11.83
CA GLU A 94 1.28 3.46 -12.56
C GLU A 94 2.18 3.34 -13.80
N LEU A 95 3.33 2.67 -13.67
CA LEU A 95 4.19 2.41 -14.83
C LEU A 95 3.48 1.55 -15.89
N TYR A 96 2.78 0.49 -15.45
CA TYR A 96 2.00 -0.36 -16.35
C TYR A 96 0.96 0.44 -17.12
N GLU A 97 0.20 1.31 -16.45
CA GLU A 97 -0.78 2.19 -17.06
C GLU A 97 -0.17 3.13 -18.11
N GLU A 98 0.97 3.74 -17.80
CA GLU A 98 1.64 4.67 -18.72
C GLU A 98 2.27 3.95 -19.93
N VAL A 99 2.73 2.71 -19.75
CA VAL A 99 3.20 1.84 -20.85
C VAL A 99 2.03 1.38 -21.72
N VAL A 100 0.89 0.99 -21.13
CA VAL A 100 -0.33 0.61 -21.88
C VAL A 100 -0.85 1.79 -22.68
N LYS A 101 -0.82 3.00 -22.11
CA LYS A 101 -1.17 4.27 -22.78
C LYS A 101 -0.10 4.72 -23.79
N LYS A 102 1.01 3.99 -23.94
CA LYS A 102 2.15 4.29 -24.81
C LYS A 102 2.82 5.65 -24.54
N LYS A 103 2.67 6.17 -23.33
CA LYS A 103 3.35 7.40 -22.88
C LYS A 103 4.77 7.12 -22.41
N MET A 104 5.06 5.87 -22.06
CA MET A 104 6.39 5.41 -21.66
C MET A 104 6.78 4.13 -22.40
N GLY A 105 8.09 3.99 -22.62
CA GLY A 105 8.70 2.76 -23.12
C GLY A 105 9.52 2.08 -22.04
N ILE A 106 9.68 0.77 -22.18
CA ILE A 106 10.50 -0.09 -21.34
C ILE A 106 11.70 -0.57 -22.15
N ASP A 107 12.91 -0.31 -21.65
CA ASP A 107 14.13 -0.84 -22.27
C ASP A 107 14.39 -2.31 -21.89
N GLU A 108 15.21 -3.00 -22.69
CA GLU A 108 15.53 -4.41 -22.49
C GLU A 108 16.16 -4.70 -21.12
N LYS A 109 16.95 -3.75 -20.60
CA LYS A 109 17.65 -3.90 -19.32
C LYS A 109 16.65 -3.88 -18.17
N PHE A 110 15.70 -2.95 -18.18
CA PHE A 110 14.60 -2.91 -17.23
C PHE A 110 13.77 -4.19 -17.33
N ALA A 111 13.31 -4.56 -18.52
CA ALA A 111 12.46 -5.72 -18.75
C ALA A 111 13.09 -7.01 -18.21
N ALA A 112 14.38 -7.25 -18.51
CA ALA A 112 15.11 -8.41 -18.01
C ALA A 112 15.20 -8.42 -16.47
N GLN A 113 15.54 -7.29 -15.84
CA GLN A 113 15.61 -7.20 -14.39
C GLN A 113 14.24 -7.33 -13.72
N PHE A 114 13.19 -6.77 -14.34
CA PHE A 114 11.82 -6.86 -13.85
C PHE A 114 11.34 -8.31 -13.84
N ASN A 115 11.51 -9.04 -14.94
CA ASN A 115 11.18 -10.47 -15.03
C ASN A 115 11.92 -11.32 -13.98
N GLN A 116 13.20 -11.02 -13.75
CA GLN A 116 14.00 -11.73 -12.75
C GLN A 116 13.52 -11.46 -11.32
N ARG A 117 13.08 -10.22 -11.04
CA ARG A 117 12.83 -9.73 -9.67
C ARG A 117 11.37 -9.77 -9.24
N PHE A 118 10.41 -9.63 -10.15
CA PHE A 118 9.01 -9.42 -9.81
C PHE A 118 8.23 -10.72 -9.63
N ASN A 119 8.69 -11.83 -10.21
CA ASN A 119 8.08 -13.16 -10.03
C ASN A 119 8.27 -13.74 -8.62
N LEU A 120 9.27 -13.27 -7.87
CA LEU A 120 9.52 -13.63 -6.48
C LEU A 120 10.02 -12.40 -5.72
N LEU A 121 9.11 -11.78 -4.98
CA LEU A 121 9.43 -10.55 -4.27
C LEU A 121 10.18 -10.86 -2.97
N SER A 122 11.26 -10.12 -2.79
CA SER A 122 12.04 -9.99 -1.58
C SER A 122 12.15 -8.51 -1.21
N LEU A 123 12.65 -8.24 -0.01
CA LEU A 123 12.82 -6.90 0.54
C LEU A 123 13.65 -6.00 -0.38
N GLY A 124 14.76 -6.52 -0.91
CA GLY A 124 15.62 -5.81 -1.85
C GLY A 124 14.98 -5.61 -3.24
N ASN A 125 13.87 -6.28 -3.55
CA ASN A 125 13.12 -6.00 -4.77
C ASN A 125 12.31 -4.72 -4.63
N PHE A 126 11.73 -4.41 -3.47
CA PHE A 126 10.95 -3.18 -3.28
C PHE A 126 11.79 -1.92 -3.42
N THR A 127 12.99 -1.88 -2.81
CA THR A 127 13.93 -0.76 -2.98
C THR A 127 14.32 -0.57 -4.44
N TRP A 128 14.65 -1.66 -5.12
CA TRP A 128 14.99 -1.65 -6.53
C TRP A 128 13.83 -1.14 -7.40
N ILE A 129 12.60 -1.64 -7.20
CA ILE A 129 11.40 -1.20 -7.92
C ILE A 129 11.21 0.31 -7.76
N ILE A 130 11.18 0.80 -6.51
CA ILE A 130 10.94 2.22 -6.21
C ILE A 130 12.00 3.10 -6.89
N ARG A 131 13.28 2.73 -6.76
CA ARG A 131 14.38 3.49 -7.38
C ARG A 131 14.30 3.47 -8.90
N THR A 132 14.21 2.28 -9.49
CA THR A 132 14.30 2.12 -10.94
C THR A 132 13.10 2.75 -11.64
N ILE A 133 11.89 2.56 -11.11
CA ILE A 133 10.70 3.21 -11.67
C ILE A 133 10.75 4.72 -11.45
N GLY A 134 11.21 5.18 -10.27
CA GLY A 134 11.34 6.62 -10.00
C GLY A 134 12.29 7.33 -10.96
N THR A 135 13.47 6.75 -11.22
CA THR A 135 14.41 7.26 -12.24
C THR A 135 13.80 7.22 -13.64
N LEU A 136 12.98 6.21 -13.94
CA LEU A 136 12.32 6.11 -15.24
C LEU A 136 11.26 7.21 -15.44
N PHE A 137 10.47 7.51 -14.41
CA PHE A 137 9.52 8.63 -14.44
C PHE A 137 10.23 9.98 -14.60
N GLU A 138 11.30 10.21 -13.85
CA GLU A 138 12.10 11.43 -13.95
C GLU A 138 12.66 11.62 -15.37
N LYS A 139 13.18 10.56 -15.99
CA LYS A 139 13.74 10.59 -17.35
C LYS A 139 12.70 10.91 -18.44
N ASN A 140 11.46 10.47 -18.26
CA ASN A 140 10.41 10.61 -19.28
C ASN A 140 9.45 11.80 -19.03
N ASP A 141 9.67 12.58 -17.95
CA ASP A 141 8.84 13.74 -17.55
C ASP A 141 7.32 13.45 -17.54
N VAL A 142 6.95 12.25 -17.12
CA VAL A 142 5.54 11.84 -17.07
C VAL A 142 4.85 12.42 -15.85
N GLN A 143 3.65 12.95 -16.06
CA GLN A 143 2.81 13.40 -14.96
C GLN A 143 2.33 12.20 -14.15
N GLN A 144 2.76 12.14 -12.90
CA GLN A 144 2.42 11.04 -12.01
C GLN A 144 0.97 11.12 -11.50
N PHE A 145 0.36 9.96 -11.25
CA PHE A 145 -0.98 9.83 -10.66
C PHE A 145 -1.06 10.56 -9.31
N MET A 146 0.02 10.48 -8.53
CA MET A 146 0.23 11.27 -7.33
C MET A 146 1.33 12.32 -7.59
N PRO A 147 0.99 13.56 -7.95
CA PRO A 147 2.00 14.56 -8.33
C PRO A 147 3.04 14.85 -7.23
N GLU A 148 2.67 14.68 -5.96
CA GLU A 148 3.58 14.87 -4.82
C GLU A 148 4.74 13.88 -4.81
N MET A 149 4.56 12.71 -5.43
CA MET A 149 5.58 11.67 -5.51
C MET A 149 6.85 12.16 -6.23
N ARG A 150 6.72 13.05 -7.21
CA ARG A 150 7.87 13.65 -7.93
C ARG A 150 8.82 14.37 -6.98
N GLY A 151 8.28 14.99 -5.93
CA GLY A 151 9.07 15.75 -4.96
C GLY A 151 9.94 14.89 -4.04
N ILE A 152 9.65 13.60 -3.91
CA ILE A 152 10.36 12.71 -2.97
C ILE A 152 11.28 11.71 -3.64
N LEU A 153 11.11 11.44 -4.95
CA LEU A 153 11.84 10.41 -5.68
C LEU A 153 13.26 10.84 -6.09
N HIS A 154 14.07 11.21 -5.10
CA HIS A 154 15.44 11.69 -5.27
C HIS A 154 16.45 10.84 -4.47
N GLU A 155 17.74 11.06 -4.71
CA GLU A 155 18.84 10.23 -4.15
C GLU A 155 18.79 10.08 -2.62
N ASN A 156 18.43 11.13 -1.88
CA ASN A 156 18.32 11.06 -0.41
C ASN A 156 17.21 10.10 0.06
N PHE A 157 16.08 10.05 -0.64
CA PHE A 157 14.99 9.12 -0.32
C PHE A 157 15.43 7.70 -0.64
N TYR A 158 16.04 7.48 -1.82
CA TYR A 158 16.55 6.17 -2.20
C TYR A 158 17.61 5.63 -1.23
N LYS A 159 18.53 6.46 -0.75
CA LYS A 159 19.49 6.09 0.31
C LYS A 159 18.79 5.78 1.62
N GLY A 160 17.75 6.55 1.95
CA GLY A 160 16.87 6.31 3.09
C GLY A 160 16.09 4.99 3.03
N LEU A 161 16.02 4.33 1.87
CA LEU A 161 15.39 3.01 1.70
C LEU A 161 16.39 1.84 1.68
N ASP A 162 17.70 2.07 1.55
CA ASP A 162 18.68 0.97 1.41
C ASP A 162 19.11 0.33 2.72
N PHE A 163 19.01 1.06 3.84
CA PHE A 163 19.60 0.66 5.12
C PHE A 163 19.06 -0.69 5.65
N TRP A 164 17.78 -0.98 5.43
CA TRP A 164 17.10 -2.09 6.11
C TRP A 164 17.31 -3.45 5.42
N VAL A 165 17.74 -3.49 4.16
CA VAL A 165 17.95 -4.74 3.41
C VAL A 165 19.07 -5.59 4.02
N PRO A 166 20.31 -5.07 4.23
CA PRO A 166 21.36 -5.84 4.90
C PRO A 166 20.97 -6.19 6.35
N GLU A 167 20.43 -5.21 7.09
CA GLU A 167 20.03 -5.37 8.48
C GLU A 167 18.96 -6.46 8.67
N ARG A 168 17.93 -6.50 7.82
CA ARG A 168 16.89 -7.51 7.93
C ARG A 168 17.40 -8.89 7.55
N ASN A 169 18.32 -9.00 6.60
CA ASN A 169 18.96 -10.28 6.29
C ASN A 169 19.79 -10.77 7.49
N GLU A 170 20.58 -9.90 8.12
CA GLU A 170 21.35 -10.22 9.33
C GLU A 170 20.45 -10.70 10.49
N ILE A 171 19.35 -9.98 10.73
CA ILE A 171 18.41 -10.25 11.83
C ILE A 171 17.50 -11.45 11.56
N GLY A 172 17.12 -11.67 10.30
CA GLY A 172 16.20 -12.70 9.85
C GLY A 172 16.82 -14.11 9.82
N HIS A 173 18.15 -14.20 9.79
CA HIS A 173 18.83 -15.49 9.80
C HIS A 173 18.89 -16.19 11.16
N TYR A 174 18.32 -15.64 12.25
CA TYR A 174 18.39 -16.19 13.62
C TYR A 174 19.82 -16.50 14.13
N GLN A 175 20.85 -16.13 13.37
CA GLN A 175 22.26 -16.46 13.66
C GLN A 175 22.92 -15.41 14.54
N ILE A 176 22.28 -14.25 14.75
CA ILE A 176 22.78 -13.20 15.64
C ILE A 176 21.88 -13.13 16.86
N ASN A 177 22.38 -13.64 17.99
CA ASN A 177 21.82 -13.33 19.30
C ASN A 177 22.16 -11.87 19.62
N LEU A 178 21.28 -10.94 19.24
CA LEU A 178 21.38 -9.56 19.66
C LEU A 178 21.18 -9.48 21.17
N THR A 179 22.04 -8.73 21.84
CA THR A 179 21.85 -8.33 23.23
C THR A 179 20.63 -7.40 23.35
N GLN A 180 20.06 -7.32 24.56
CA GLN A 180 18.93 -6.42 24.81
C GLN A 180 19.30 -4.95 24.49
N GLU A 181 20.51 -4.52 24.83
CA GLU A 181 21.00 -3.16 24.53
C GLU A 181 21.04 -2.87 23.01
N GLU A 182 21.50 -3.83 22.20
CA GLU A 182 21.49 -3.70 20.74
C GLU A 182 20.08 -3.64 20.17
N ILE A 183 19.14 -4.43 20.73
CA ILE A 183 17.73 -4.41 20.34
C ILE A 183 17.12 -3.03 20.64
N GLU A 184 17.38 -2.48 21.82
CA GLU A 184 16.87 -1.17 22.23
C GLU A 184 17.37 -0.06 21.30
N LYS A 185 18.68 -0.04 21.02
CA LYS A 185 19.29 0.91 20.09
C LYS A 185 18.67 0.82 18.69
N ARG A 186 18.50 -0.39 18.15
CA ARG A 186 17.90 -0.61 16.82
C ARG A 186 16.42 -0.21 16.79
N CYS A 187 15.66 -0.44 17.87
CA CYS A 187 14.28 0.00 17.95
C CYS A 187 14.15 1.52 17.80
N VAL A 188 15.03 2.29 18.44
CA VAL A 188 15.06 3.75 18.31
C VAL A 188 15.44 4.15 16.89
N GLU A 189 16.54 3.60 16.37
CA GLU A 189 17.01 3.93 15.02
C GLU A 189 15.94 3.63 13.95
N TYR A 190 15.31 2.47 14.00
CA TYR A 190 14.32 2.11 12.99
C TYR A 190 12.98 2.82 13.17
N ALA A 191 12.65 3.28 14.38
CA ALA A 191 11.54 4.20 14.58
C ALA A 191 11.80 5.54 13.88
N ASP A 192 13.02 6.08 13.95
CA ASP A 192 13.41 7.30 13.23
C ASP A 192 13.36 7.11 11.70
N LYS A 193 13.84 5.97 11.21
CA LYS A 193 13.77 5.63 9.78
C LYS A 193 12.33 5.47 9.30
N LEU A 194 11.49 4.78 10.06
CA LEU A 194 10.07 4.65 9.76
C LEU A 194 9.38 6.02 9.76
N THR A 195 9.69 6.88 10.74
CA THR A 195 9.20 8.26 10.80
C THR A 195 9.58 9.02 9.54
N PHE A 196 10.85 8.95 9.13
CA PHE A 196 11.33 9.56 7.88
C PHE A 196 10.51 9.07 6.67
N ILE A 197 10.38 7.75 6.48
CA ILE A 197 9.66 7.17 5.35
C ILE A 197 8.20 7.64 5.34
N LEU A 198 7.49 7.49 6.47
CA LEU A 198 6.07 7.85 6.56
C LEU A 198 5.82 9.33 6.27
N LYS A 199 6.72 10.22 6.73
CA LYS A 199 6.65 11.65 6.42
C LYS A 199 6.81 11.92 4.92
N GLN A 200 7.80 11.30 4.27
CA GLN A 200 8.00 11.46 2.83
C GLN A 200 6.76 11.02 2.03
N ILE A 201 6.10 9.93 2.45
CA ILE A 201 4.89 9.44 1.77
C ILE A 201 3.59 9.97 2.38
N GLY A 202 3.63 11.01 3.23
CA GLY A 202 2.45 11.53 3.94
C GLY A 202 1.33 11.99 3.01
N PHE A 203 1.68 12.39 1.78
CA PHE A 203 0.71 12.76 0.74
C PHE A 203 -0.25 11.62 0.35
N ILE A 204 0.14 10.35 0.53
CA ILE A 204 -0.71 9.19 0.22
C ILE A 204 -2.04 9.25 0.97
N THR A 205 -2.09 9.92 2.14
CA THR A 205 -3.31 10.08 2.94
C THR A 205 -4.42 10.89 2.24
N LYS A 206 -4.08 11.65 1.19
CA LYS A 206 -5.05 12.34 0.32
C LYS A 206 -5.88 11.35 -0.50
N TYR A 207 -5.27 10.25 -0.89
CA TYR A 207 -5.85 9.23 -1.76
C TYR A 207 -6.66 8.23 -0.93
N LYS A 208 -7.50 7.45 -1.60
CA LYS A 208 -8.38 6.46 -0.97
C LYS A 208 -8.14 5.11 -1.60
N LEU A 209 -7.61 4.19 -0.81
CA LEU A 209 -7.66 2.78 -1.15
C LEU A 209 -9.09 2.30 -0.89
N VAL A 210 -9.74 1.74 -1.90
CA VAL A 210 -11.12 1.24 -1.80
C VAL A 210 -11.25 -0.11 -2.46
N THR A 211 -12.30 -0.85 -2.13
CA THR A 211 -12.76 -1.98 -2.93
C THR A 211 -14.08 -1.63 -3.59
N ILE A 212 -14.17 -1.81 -4.90
CA ILE A 212 -15.43 -1.71 -5.63
C ILE A 212 -15.99 -3.12 -5.76
N ARG A 213 -17.01 -3.46 -4.98
CA ARG A 213 -17.60 -4.81 -4.98
C ARG A 213 -18.32 -5.09 -6.29
N GLU A 214 -19.22 -4.20 -6.67
CA GLU A 214 -19.96 -4.31 -7.91
C GLU A 214 -20.39 -2.94 -8.40
N ILE A 215 -20.76 -2.87 -9.68
CA ILE A 215 -21.33 -1.68 -10.33
C ILE A 215 -22.61 -2.07 -11.03
N LYS A 216 -23.73 -1.46 -10.64
CA LYS A 216 -25.05 -1.69 -11.26
C LYS A 216 -25.41 -0.55 -12.20
N VAL A 217 -25.80 -0.88 -13.43
CA VAL A 217 -26.27 0.10 -14.42
C VAL A 217 -27.72 0.48 -14.11
N LYS A 218 -27.95 1.77 -13.84
CA LYS A 218 -29.26 2.40 -13.72
C LYS A 218 -29.61 3.13 -15.01
N LYS A 219 -30.34 2.45 -15.90
CA LYS A 219 -30.84 3.02 -17.17
C LYS A 219 -32.36 3.08 -17.18
N GLN A 220 -32.91 4.28 -17.29
CA GLN A 220 -34.34 4.50 -17.49
C GLN A 220 -34.64 4.85 -18.95
N HIS A 221 -35.91 4.68 -19.35
CA HIS A 221 -36.37 5.06 -20.68
C HIS A 221 -36.04 6.54 -20.96
N HIS A 222 -35.43 6.83 -22.12
CA HIS A 222 -34.99 8.16 -22.55
C HIS A 222 -34.07 8.96 -21.59
N ARG A 223 -33.36 8.30 -20.66
CA ARG A 223 -32.35 8.95 -19.80
C ARG A 223 -30.97 8.35 -20.00
N GLU A 224 -29.91 9.12 -19.74
CA GLU A 224 -28.55 8.59 -19.74
C GLU A 224 -28.36 7.48 -18.69
N ALA A 225 -27.44 6.56 -18.99
CA ALA A 225 -27.06 5.52 -18.03
C ALA A 225 -26.33 6.16 -16.84
N ARG A 226 -26.66 5.71 -15.63
CA ARG A 226 -25.89 6.03 -14.43
C ARG A 226 -25.42 4.75 -13.75
N TYR A 227 -24.37 4.84 -12.97
CA TYR A 227 -23.69 3.69 -12.39
C TYR A 227 -23.76 3.79 -10.88
N LEU A 228 -24.34 2.76 -10.24
CA LEU A 228 -24.35 2.62 -8.79
C LEU A 228 -23.15 1.78 -8.38
N HIS A 229 -22.22 2.37 -7.65
CA HIS A 229 -21.02 1.71 -7.13
C HIS A 229 -21.23 1.32 -5.67
N TRP A 230 -20.80 0.11 -5.33
CA TRP A 230 -20.67 -0.34 -3.94
C TRP A 230 -19.21 -0.26 -3.52
N ILE A 231 -18.89 0.75 -2.72
CA ILE A 231 -17.53 1.15 -2.38
C ILE A 231 -17.26 0.85 -0.92
N ASP A 232 -16.22 0.07 -0.63
CA ASP A 232 -15.69 -0.07 0.72
C ASP A 232 -14.39 0.72 0.85
N ILE A 233 -14.35 1.70 1.75
CA ILE A 233 -13.11 2.43 2.01
C ILE A 233 -12.16 1.56 2.82
N LEU A 234 -11.02 1.19 2.26
CA LEU A 234 -10.00 0.35 2.88
C LEU A 234 -9.03 1.18 3.73
N ASN A 235 -9.52 1.66 4.87
CA ASN A 235 -8.71 2.28 5.91
C ASN A 235 -8.98 1.63 7.27
N SER A 236 -8.03 1.80 8.21
CA SER A 236 -8.10 1.11 9.51
C SER A 236 -9.00 1.81 10.52
N SER A 237 -10.11 2.42 10.06
CA SER A 237 -11.02 3.13 10.95
C SER A 237 -11.90 2.25 11.79
N ASP A 238 -12.28 1.07 11.28
CA ASP A 238 -13.06 0.06 11.98
C ASP A 238 -12.69 -1.33 11.44
N SER A 239 -13.02 -2.39 12.19
CA SER A 239 -12.88 -3.78 11.73
C SER A 239 -13.83 -4.13 10.58
N ASP A 240 -14.93 -3.39 10.46
CA ASP A 240 -15.86 -3.45 9.33
C ASP A 240 -15.71 -2.18 8.49
N PHE A 241 -15.24 -2.34 7.25
CA PHE A 241 -15.05 -1.22 6.34
C PHE A 241 -16.36 -0.49 6.08
N LYS A 242 -16.30 0.84 6.07
CA LYS A 242 -17.47 1.66 5.75
C LYS A 242 -17.84 1.46 4.28
N SER A 243 -18.93 0.73 4.07
CA SER A 243 -19.52 0.54 2.74
C SER A 243 -20.43 1.74 2.40
N THR A 244 -20.23 2.33 1.24
CA THR A 244 -21.07 3.40 0.70
C THR A 244 -21.62 3.02 -0.66
N GLU A 245 -22.87 3.41 -0.90
CA GLU A 245 -23.52 3.30 -2.20
C GLU A 245 -23.56 4.67 -2.85
N GLU A 246 -22.80 4.85 -3.92
CA GLU A 246 -22.69 6.14 -4.61
C GLU A 246 -23.11 6.00 -6.08
N VAL A 247 -23.82 7.01 -6.61
CA VAL A 247 -24.28 7.02 -8.00
C VAL A 247 -23.48 8.04 -8.77
N HIS A 248 -22.87 7.61 -9.86
CA HIS A 248 -22.04 8.45 -10.72
C HIS A 248 -22.45 8.33 -12.20
N ASP A 249 -22.01 9.29 -13.01
CA ASP A 249 -22.22 9.30 -14.45
C ASP A 249 -21.14 8.51 -15.22
N SER A 250 -20.03 8.17 -14.56
CA SER A 250 -18.95 7.31 -15.06
C SER A 250 -18.83 6.04 -14.22
N PHE A 251 -18.15 5.02 -14.74
CA PHE A 251 -17.86 3.77 -14.02
C PHE A 251 -16.36 3.62 -13.74
N ALA A 252 -16.04 2.80 -12.74
CA ALA A 252 -14.69 2.37 -12.39
C ALA A 252 -14.54 0.87 -12.71
N ASP A 253 -13.42 0.26 -12.35
CA ASP A 253 -13.29 -1.19 -12.42
C ASP A 253 -14.01 -1.86 -11.24
N SER A 254 -14.83 -2.87 -11.52
CA SER A 254 -15.56 -3.66 -10.51
C SER A 254 -14.74 -4.86 -10.04
N ASN A 255 -15.09 -5.44 -8.88
CA ASN A 255 -14.41 -6.59 -8.26
C ASN A 255 -12.91 -6.35 -8.10
N SER A 256 -12.53 -5.13 -7.73
CA SER A 256 -11.11 -4.74 -7.68
C SER A 256 -10.82 -3.80 -6.52
N VAL A 257 -9.55 -3.79 -6.12
CA VAL A 257 -9.01 -2.81 -5.18
C VAL A 257 -8.47 -1.63 -5.97
N LEU A 258 -8.97 -0.43 -5.70
CA LEU A 258 -8.59 0.79 -6.41
C LEU A 258 -7.90 1.78 -5.48
N LEU A 259 -6.86 2.45 -5.96
CA LEU A 259 -6.34 3.67 -5.34
C LEU A 259 -6.93 4.86 -6.08
N MET A 260 -7.87 5.56 -5.45
CA MET A 260 -8.60 6.69 -6.03
C MET A 260 -8.11 8.01 -5.49
N LYS A 261 -8.14 9.07 -6.31
CA LYS A 261 -7.96 10.45 -5.81
C LYS A 261 -9.13 10.90 -4.96
N SER A 262 -10.34 10.49 -5.31
CA SER A 262 -11.59 10.84 -4.64
C SER A 262 -12.64 9.77 -4.93
N THR A 263 -13.51 9.46 -3.96
CA THR A 263 -14.67 8.58 -4.21
C THR A 263 -15.77 9.30 -5.02
N LYS A 264 -15.73 10.64 -5.07
CA LYS A 264 -16.72 11.45 -5.81
C LYS A 264 -16.54 11.37 -7.33
N GLU A 265 -15.33 11.08 -7.79
CA GLU A 265 -14.94 11.04 -9.21
C GLU A 265 -14.36 9.65 -9.50
N PRO A 266 -15.20 8.68 -9.92
CA PRO A 266 -14.79 7.29 -9.97
C PRO A 266 -13.92 6.93 -11.17
N ASN A 267 -13.56 7.89 -12.01
CA ASN A 267 -12.73 7.71 -13.20
C ASN A 267 -11.24 8.04 -12.97
N GLU A 268 -10.86 8.57 -11.81
CA GLU A 268 -9.45 8.88 -11.50
C GLU A 268 -8.88 7.92 -10.46
N PHE A 269 -8.39 6.76 -10.94
CA PHE A 269 -7.88 5.69 -10.11
C PHE A 269 -6.70 4.94 -10.72
N LEU A 270 -5.98 4.20 -9.87
CA LEU A 270 -5.11 3.09 -10.25
C LEU A 270 -5.76 1.79 -9.79
N ASN A 271 -5.88 0.81 -10.69
CA ASN A 271 -6.37 -0.52 -10.33
C ASN A 271 -5.23 -1.34 -9.71
N MET A 272 -5.31 -1.57 -8.40
CA MET A 272 -4.28 -2.24 -7.63
C MET A 272 -4.37 -3.77 -7.73
N SER A 273 -5.47 -4.30 -8.26
CA SER A 273 -5.58 -5.73 -8.55
C SER A 273 -4.77 -6.07 -9.81
N PRO A 274 -4.03 -7.20 -9.83
CA PRO A 274 -4.03 -8.28 -8.85
C PRO A 274 -2.95 -8.16 -7.75
N LEU A 275 -2.22 -7.05 -7.65
CA LEU A 275 -1.14 -6.90 -6.66
C LEU A 275 -1.65 -6.73 -5.24
N ILE A 276 -2.81 -6.09 -5.08
CA ILE A 276 -3.57 -6.00 -3.84
C ILE A 276 -4.99 -6.48 -4.15
N ILE A 277 -5.48 -7.41 -3.34
CA ILE A 277 -6.82 -7.97 -3.48
C ILE A 277 -7.54 -7.94 -2.14
N ASP A 278 -8.87 -7.88 -2.21
CA ASP A 278 -9.75 -7.94 -1.05
C ASP A 278 -10.65 -9.18 -1.16
N THR A 279 -10.45 -10.13 -0.24
CA THR A 279 -11.23 -11.37 -0.20
C THR A 279 -12.52 -11.23 0.62
N ARG A 280 -12.74 -10.10 1.29
CA ARG A 280 -13.95 -9.87 2.09
C ARG A 280 -15.21 -9.87 1.25
N THR A 281 -15.11 -9.43 0.01
CA THR A 281 -16.19 -9.40 -1.00
C THR A 281 -16.62 -10.78 -1.47
N GLU A 282 -15.78 -11.81 -1.34
CA GLU A 282 -16.05 -13.16 -1.84
C GLU A 282 -17.30 -13.77 -1.19
N VAL A 283 -18.16 -14.42 -1.96
CA VAL A 283 -19.31 -15.14 -1.42
C VAL A 283 -18.90 -16.59 -1.12
N ILE A 284 -18.98 -16.99 0.15
CA ILE A 284 -18.67 -18.35 0.59
C ILE A 284 -19.93 -19.22 0.45
N ASP A 285 -20.13 -19.78 -0.74
CA ASP A 285 -21.30 -20.57 -1.14
C ASP A 285 -21.01 -22.06 -1.37
N SER A 286 -19.74 -22.47 -1.30
CA SER A 286 -19.32 -23.86 -1.49
C SER A 286 -18.34 -24.33 -0.41
N LYS A 287 -18.25 -25.64 -0.20
CA LYS A 287 -17.33 -26.24 0.79
C LYS A 287 -15.87 -25.90 0.50
N GLU A 288 -15.50 -25.80 -0.77
CA GLU A 288 -14.14 -25.48 -1.22
C GLU A 288 -13.71 -24.07 -0.82
N LYS A 289 -14.68 -23.15 -0.61
CA LYS A 289 -14.46 -21.76 -0.22
C LYS A 289 -14.44 -21.53 1.30
N PHE A 290 -14.78 -22.52 2.14
CA PHE A 290 -14.77 -22.35 3.60
C PHE A 290 -13.38 -22.03 4.18
N ASN A 291 -12.32 -22.36 3.44
CA ASN A 291 -10.95 -22.08 3.86
C ASN A 291 -10.46 -20.68 3.47
N ILE A 292 -11.24 -19.92 2.67
CA ILE A 292 -10.88 -18.57 2.26
C ILE A 292 -10.98 -17.66 3.49
N LYS A 293 -9.83 -17.13 3.90
CA LYS A 293 -9.76 -16.14 4.97
C LYS A 293 -10.12 -14.77 4.42
N LYS A 294 -10.85 -14.01 5.23
CA LYS A 294 -11.37 -12.68 4.92
C LYS A 294 -10.33 -11.62 5.32
N ASP A 295 -9.60 -11.08 4.36
CA ASP A 295 -8.50 -10.12 4.58
C ASP A 295 -8.17 -9.34 3.29
N ILE A 296 -7.36 -8.28 3.43
CA ILE A 296 -6.56 -7.73 2.34
C ILE A 296 -5.30 -8.57 2.17
N PHE A 297 -5.01 -8.91 0.93
CA PHE A 297 -3.87 -9.71 0.55
C PHE A 297 -2.97 -8.93 -0.41
N MET A 298 -1.66 -9.03 -0.20
CA MET A 298 -0.65 -8.40 -1.06
C MET A 298 0.16 -9.48 -1.77
N TYR A 299 0.39 -9.31 -3.07
CA TYR A 299 1.15 -10.23 -3.91
C TYR A 299 2.57 -10.45 -3.35
N THR A 300 3.08 -11.67 -3.48
CA THR A 300 4.45 -12.03 -3.04
C THR A 300 5.22 -12.82 -4.09
N LYS A 301 4.55 -13.75 -4.78
CA LYS A 301 5.22 -14.69 -5.66
C LYS A 301 4.26 -15.22 -6.72
N PHE A 302 4.76 -15.40 -7.93
CA PHE A 302 4.08 -16.07 -9.01
C PHE A 302 4.89 -17.28 -9.46
N ARG A 303 4.27 -18.47 -9.48
CA ARG A 303 4.93 -19.70 -9.92
C ARG A 303 3.89 -20.68 -10.43
N ASP A 304 4.15 -21.33 -11.56
CA ASP A 304 3.29 -22.38 -12.11
C ASP A 304 1.81 -21.91 -12.28
N ARG A 305 1.64 -20.68 -12.79
CA ARG A 305 0.35 -19.96 -12.88
C ARG A 305 -0.40 -19.75 -11.56
N LYS A 306 0.28 -19.89 -10.41
CA LYS A 306 -0.29 -19.62 -9.10
C LYS A 306 0.24 -18.31 -8.53
N LEU A 307 -0.69 -17.39 -8.26
CA LEU A 307 -0.46 -16.20 -7.46
C LEU A 307 -0.47 -16.55 -5.98
N MET A 308 0.60 -16.19 -5.29
CA MET A 308 0.74 -16.31 -3.85
C MET A 308 0.71 -14.93 -3.21
N TYR A 309 -0.05 -14.87 -2.12
CA TYR A 309 -0.30 -13.65 -1.39
C TYR A 309 0.10 -13.80 0.08
N VAL A 310 0.28 -12.65 0.73
CA VAL A 310 0.39 -12.55 2.18
C VAL A 310 -0.74 -11.67 2.71
N GLY A 311 -1.43 -12.15 3.74
CA GLY A 311 -2.48 -11.39 4.41
C GLY A 311 -1.90 -10.21 5.21
N THR A 312 -2.69 -9.15 5.34
CA THR A 312 -2.36 -8.05 6.26
C THR A 312 -2.62 -8.44 7.72
N GLU A 313 -3.66 -9.26 7.95
CA GLU A 313 -4.04 -9.80 9.26
C GLU A 313 -3.85 -11.30 9.37
N VAL A 314 -4.07 -12.03 8.28
CA VAL A 314 -3.90 -13.47 8.22
C VAL A 314 -2.41 -13.82 8.17
N THR A 315 -1.96 -14.54 9.20
CA THR A 315 -0.56 -14.97 9.34
C THR A 315 -0.31 -16.37 8.74
N GLU A 316 -1.37 -17.15 8.54
CA GLU A 316 -1.32 -18.47 7.94
C GLU A 316 -1.15 -18.38 6.41
N LYS A 317 -0.53 -19.41 5.82
CA LYS A 317 -0.52 -19.54 4.36
C LYS A 317 -1.91 -19.97 3.88
N CYS A 318 -2.51 -19.17 3.02
CA CYS A 318 -3.81 -19.47 2.42
C CYS A 318 -3.65 -19.80 0.94
N ASP A 319 -4.35 -20.84 0.49
CA ASP A 319 -4.57 -21.07 -0.93
C ASP A 319 -5.79 -20.25 -1.37
N LEU A 320 -5.57 -19.33 -2.30
CA LEU A 320 -6.60 -18.44 -2.83
C LEU A 320 -7.06 -18.85 -4.22
N THR A 321 -6.67 -20.02 -4.74
CA THR A 321 -7.11 -20.51 -6.05
C THR A 321 -8.62 -20.72 -6.16
N ASN A 322 -9.32 -20.78 -5.03
CA ASN A 322 -10.76 -21.00 -4.98
C ASN A 322 -11.57 -19.69 -4.99
N LEU A 323 -10.92 -18.53 -5.14
CA LEU A 323 -11.62 -17.25 -5.35
C LEU A 323 -12.41 -17.29 -6.66
N SER A 324 -13.58 -16.65 -6.68
CA SER A 324 -14.46 -16.68 -7.86
C SER A 324 -13.84 -16.02 -9.10
N ASP A 325 -12.93 -15.07 -8.90
CA ASP A 325 -12.23 -14.29 -9.91
C ASP A 325 -10.75 -14.68 -10.09
N TYR A 326 -10.30 -15.80 -9.52
CA TYR A 326 -8.88 -16.16 -9.49
C TYR A 326 -8.23 -16.21 -10.88
N ASP A 327 -8.91 -16.79 -11.87
CA ASP A 327 -8.40 -16.88 -13.24
C ASP A 327 -8.23 -15.50 -13.90
N LEU A 328 -9.10 -14.53 -13.54
CA LEU A 328 -8.97 -13.14 -13.99
C LEU A 328 -7.74 -12.49 -13.35
N LEU A 329 -7.55 -12.68 -12.03
CA LEU A 329 -6.36 -12.18 -11.33
C LEU A 329 -5.07 -12.71 -11.95
N VAL A 330 -5.01 -14.02 -12.28
CA VAL A 330 -3.86 -14.62 -12.96
C VAL A 330 -3.65 -14.01 -14.34
N THR A 331 -4.72 -13.84 -15.12
CA THR A 331 -4.65 -13.28 -16.47
C THR A 331 -4.15 -11.83 -16.44
N ASP A 332 -4.65 -11.00 -15.53
CA ASP A 332 -4.23 -9.61 -15.40
C ASP A 332 -2.79 -9.49 -14.90
N PHE A 333 -2.35 -10.41 -14.03
CA PHE A 333 -0.95 -10.48 -13.62
C PHE A 333 -0.04 -10.84 -14.79
N GLU A 334 -0.41 -11.84 -15.60
CA GLU A 334 0.36 -12.24 -16.78
C GLU A 334 0.47 -11.09 -17.80
N ARG A 335 -0.60 -10.31 -18.00
CA ARG A 335 -0.56 -9.10 -18.84
C ARG A 335 0.39 -8.04 -18.30
N LEU A 336 0.39 -7.82 -16.98
CA LEU A 336 1.32 -6.91 -16.32
C LEU A 336 2.77 -7.36 -16.55
N ILE A 337 3.08 -8.63 -16.31
CA ILE A 337 4.41 -9.20 -16.54
C ILE A 337 4.79 -9.10 -18.03
N GLU A 338 3.88 -9.42 -18.95
CA GLU A 338 4.15 -9.33 -20.38
C GLU A 338 4.51 -7.90 -20.78
N LYS A 339 3.75 -6.90 -20.33
CA LYS A 339 3.97 -5.50 -20.70
C LYS A 339 5.22 -4.88 -20.08
N LEU A 340 5.50 -5.16 -18.81
CA LEU A 340 6.68 -4.60 -18.13
C LEU A 340 7.94 -5.45 -18.30
N GLY A 341 7.78 -6.72 -18.65
CA GLY A 341 8.83 -7.69 -18.90
C GLY A 341 9.23 -7.83 -20.36
N SER A 342 8.70 -7.01 -21.26
CA SER A 342 9.11 -6.96 -22.67
C SER A 342 9.55 -5.55 -23.07
N LEU A 343 10.41 -5.49 -24.09
CA LEU A 343 10.79 -4.23 -24.72
C LEU A 343 9.55 -3.53 -25.27
N SER A 344 9.36 -2.27 -24.92
CA SER A 344 8.30 -1.43 -25.48
C SER A 344 8.84 -0.06 -25.86
N THR A 345 8.42 0.43 -27.03
CA THR A 345 8.81 1.74 -27.55
C THR A 345 7.65 2.72 -27.44
N VAL A 346 7.96 3.97 -27.08
CA VAL A 346 7.00 5.08 -27.22
C VAL A 346 6.69 5.24 -28.71
N ASN A 347 5.41 5.31 -29.07
CA ASN A 347 5.05 5.71 -30.43
C ASN A 347 5.38 7.20 -30.56
N PRO A 348 6.21 7.64 -31.53
CA PRO A 348 6.33 9.06 -31.81
C PRO A 348 4.94 9.58 -32.20
N ALA A 349 4.44 10.54 -31.43
CA ALA A 349 3.18 11.23 -31.67
C ALA A 349 3.24 12.05 -32.95
#